data_AF-A0AA39CRG6-F1
#
_entry.id   AF-A0AA39CRG6-F1
#
_cell.length_a   1.000
_cell.length_b   1.000
_cell.length_c   1.000
_cell.angle_alpha   90.00
_cell.angle_beta   90.00
_cell.angle_gamma   90.00
#
_symmetry.space_group_name_H-M   'P 1'
#
loop_
_entity.id
_entity.type
_entity.pdbx_description
1 polymer ?
#
loop_
_entity_poly.entity_id
_entity_poly.type
_entity_poly.pdbx_seq_one_letter_code
_entity_poly.pdbx_strand_id
1 'polypeptide(L)' 'MADTLAELHAMAAQLGIPSRAFQNKASGAHYDVTAELRAQALALGAVAISRHVDRAQVKAVIANARAQYRP' A
#
# COMPACT_ATOMS: atom_id res chain seq x y z
N MET A 1 0.06 0.94 -0.45
CA MET A 1 -0.08 2.28 0.15
C MET A 1 -1.57 2.60 0.22
N ALA A 2 -2.00 3.37 1.21
CA ALA A 2 -3.37 3.86 1.34
C ALA A 2 -3.36 5.24 2.00
N ASP A 3 -4.50 5.93 2.03
CA ASP A 3 -4.60 7.28 2.61
C ASP A 3 -4.43 7.24 4.13
N THR A 4 -4.87 6.17 4.77
CA THR A 4 -4.69 5.89 6.19
C THR A 4 -4.12 4.49 6.47
N LEU A 5 -3.54 4.29 7.66
CA LEU A 5 -3.12 2.95 8.11
C LEU A 5 -4.32 2.00 8.25
N ALA A 6 -5.48 2.51 8.66
CA ALA A 6 -6.69 1.71 8.81
C ALA A 6 -7.13 1.10 7.47
N GLU A 7 -7.16 1.91 6.40
CA GLU A 7 -7.45 1.43 5.04
C GLU A 7 -6.38 0.46 4.53
N LEU A 8 -5.10 0.74 4.83
CA LEU A 8 -4.00 -0.15 4.46
C LEU A 8 -4.16 -1.54 5.09
N HIS A 9 -4.47 -1.60 6.39
CA HIS A 9 -4.70 -2.85 7.10
C HIS A 9 -5.99 -3.55 6.65
N ALA A 10 -7.06 -2.81 6.38
CA ALA A 10 -8.31 -3.36 5.88
C ALA A 10 -8.13 -4.06 4.52
N MET A 11 -7.43 -3.41 3.58
CA MET A 11 -7.10 -4.01 2.28
C MET A 11 -6.22 -5.26 2.45
N ALA A 12 -5.20 -5.21 3.31
CA ALA A 12 -4.35 -6.36 3.59
C ALA A 12 -5.14 -7.55 4.15
N ALA A 13 -6.10 -7.29 5.06
CA ALA A 13 -6.98 -8.31 5.62
C ALA A 13 -7.90 -8.94 4.56
N GLN A 14 -8.46 -8.14 3.65
CA GLN A 14 -9.28 -8.65 2.53
C GLN A 14 -8.47 -9.53 1.58
N LEU A 15 -7.18 -9.23 1.38
CA LEU A 15 -6.25 -10.02 0.58
C LEU A 15 -5.67 -11.23 1.34
N GLY A 16 -6.06 -11.45 2.59
CA GLY A 16 -5.53 -12.54 3.43
C GLY A 16 -4.05 -12.38 3.81
N ILE A 17 -3.49 -11.17 3.72
CA ILE A 17 -2.11 -10.88 4.08
C ILE A 17 -2.04 -10.77 5.63
N PRO A 18 -1.17 -11.55 6.30
CA PRO A 18 -1.13 -11.54 7.75
C PRO A 18 -0.57 -10.22 8.29
N SER A 19 -1.06 -9.78 9.46
CA SER A 19 -0.64 -8.51 10.10
C SER A 19 0.87 -8.41 10.30
N ARG A 20 1.56 -9.53 10.61
CA ARG A 20 3.03 -9.61 10.74
C ARG A 20 3.81 -9.24 9.48
N ALA A 21 3.16 -9.24 8.31
CA ALA A 21 3.77 -8.81 7.05
C ALA A 21 3.75 -7.27 6.88
N PHE A 22 3.18 -6.54 7.84
CA PHE A 22 3.17 -5.09 7.83
C PHE A 22 4.60 -4.55 7.92
N GLN A 23 5.00 -3.74 6.96
CA GLN A 23 6.29 -3.08 6.94
C GLN A 23 6.14 -1.66 7.49
N ASN A 24 6.32 -1.52 8.80
CA ASN A 24 6.41 -0.24 9.48
C ASN A 24 7.83 0.33 9.35
N LYS A 25 8.11 1.02 8.24
CA LYS A 25 9.45 1.54 7.93
C LYS A 25 9.41 3.06 7.71
N ALA A 26 10.49 3.74 8.08
CA ALA A 26 10.68 5.18 7.80
C ALA A 26 10.65 5.50 6.29
N SER A 27 10.97 4.53 5.43
CA SER A 27 10.83 4.67 3.98
C SER A 27 9.38 4.69 3.49
N GLY A 28 8.42 4.25 4.31
CA GLY A 28 6.98 4.27 4.10
C GLY A 28 6.27 3.03 4.65
N ALA A 29 5.12 3.20 5.31
CA ALA A 29 4.28 2.12 5.79
C ALA A 29 3.60 1.38 4.62
N HIS A 30 3.81 0.06 4.49
CA HIS A 30 3.25 -0.72 3.39
C HIS A 30 3.11 -2.22 3.69
N TYR A 31 2.40 -2.89 2.79
CA TYR A 31 2.48 -4.33 2.57
C TYR A 31 2.99 -4.56 1.14
N ASP A 32 3.80 -5.59 0.97
CA ASP A 32 4.12 -6.10 -0.36
C ASP A 32 3.02 -7.07 -0.80
N VAL A 33 2.66 -6.99 -2.08
CA VAL A 33 1.66 -7.88 -2.70
C VAL A 33 2.35 -8.72 -3.77
N THR A 34 2.00 -10.00 -3.85
CA THR A 34 2.48 -10.85 -4.94
C THR A 34 1.77 -10.50 -6.25
N ALA A 35 2.26 -11.02 -7.37
CA ALA A 35 1.62 -10.80 -8.67
C ALA A 35 0.19 -11.37 -8.71
N GLU A 36 -0.04 -12.49 -8.03
CA GLU A 36 -1.35 -13.14 -7.91
C GLU A 36 -2.31 -12.28 -7.09
N LEU A 37 -1.86 -11.76 -5.95
CA LEU A 37 -2.68 -10.87 -5.10
C LEU A 37 -2.95 -9.52 -5.75
N ARG A 38 -2.10 -9.06 -6.68
CA ARG A 38 -2.34 -7.81 -7.42
C ARG A 38 -3.67 -7.82 -8.16
N ALA A 39 -4.02 -8.92 -8.83
CA ALA A 39 -5.28 -9.00 -9.58
C ALA A 39 -6.50 -8.88 -8.65
N GLN A 40 -6.43 -9.51 -7.48
CA GLN A 40 -7.47 -9.42 -6.45
C GLN A 40 -7.55 -8.02 -5.85
N ALA A 41 -6.42 -7.39 -5.56
CA ALA A 41 -6.39 -6.02 -5.05
C ALA A 41 -7.06 -5.04 -6.01
N LEU A 42 -6.82 -5.19 -7.31
CA LEU A 42 -7.52 -4.40 -8.34
C LEU A 42 -9.03 -4.64 -8.33
N ALA A 43 -9.46 -5.90 -8.22
CA ALA A 43 -10.88 -6.25 -8.14
C ALA A 43 -11.56 -5.69 -6.87
N LEU A 44 -10.81 -5.54 -5.78
CA LEU A 44 -11.25 -4.91 -4.52
C LEU A 44 -11.15 -3.38 -4.54
N GLY A 45 -10.80 -2.77 -5.67
CA GLY A 45 -10.80 -1.32 -5.85
C GLY A 45 -9.44 -0.64 -5.64
N ALA A 46 -8.34 -1.38 -5.50
CA ALA A 46 -7.02 -0.78 -5.57
C ALA A 46 -6.77 -0.16 -6.95
N VAL A 47 -6.09 0.98 -6.98
CA VAL A 47 -5.72 1.67 -8.22
C VAL A 47 -4.26 1.36 -8.55
N ALA A 48 -4.01 0.81 -9.74
CA ALA A 48 -2.64 0.66 -10.24
C ALA A 48 -2.09 2.01 -10.68
N ILE A 49 -0.93 2.37 -10.14
CA ILE A 49 -0.14 3.52 -10.56
C ILE A 49 1.25 3.05 -11.01
N SER A 50 1.86 3.79 -11.93
CA SER A 50 3.16 3.48 -12.49
C SER A 50 4.15 4.60 -12.24
N ARG A 51 5.38 4.22 -11.86
CA ARG A 51 6.49 5.17 -11.66
C ARG A 51 6.94 5.85 -12.95
N HIS A 52 6.56 5.29 -14.10
CA HIS A 52 6.95 5.84 -15.40
C HIS A 52 5.97 6.90 -15.90
N VAL A 53 4.67 6.72 -15.63
CA VAL A 53 3.60 7.60 -16.14
C VAL A 53 2.97 8.47 -15.06
N ASP A 54 2.76 7.96 -13.83
CA ASP A 54 2.01 8.64 -12.76
C ASP A 54 2.93 9.26 -11.71
N ARG A 55 4.02 9.91 -12.15
CA ARG A 55 5.12 10.36 -11.27
C ARG A 55 4.64 11.23 -10.10
N ALA A 56 3.73 12.16 -10.36
CA ALA A 56 3.18 13.04 -9.33
C ALA A 56 2.38 12.24 -8.27
N GLN A 57 1.54 11.31 -8.72
CA GLN A 57 0.74 10.48 -7.84
C GLN A 57 1.63 9.53 -7.01
N VAL A 58 2.63 8.90 -7.63
CA VAL A 58 3.63 8.08 -6.93
C VAL A 58 4.34 8.88 -5.84
N LYS A 59 4.74 10.13 -6.12
CA LYS A 59 5.37 10.98 -5.11
C LYS A 59 4.42 11.25 -3.94
N ALA A 60 3.15 11.51 -4.22
CA ALA A 60 2.14 11.76 -3.20
C ALA A 60 1.89 10.54 -2.29
N VAL A 61 1.67 9.34 -2.85
CA VAL A 61 1.46 8.14 -2.02
C VAL A 61 2.69 7.75 -1.22
N ILE A 62 3.91 7.95 -1.73
CA ILE A 62 5.14 7.71 -0.95
C ILE A 62 5.25 8.72 0.19
N ALA A 63 4.97 10.01 -0.06
CA ALA A 63 5.01 11.04 0.98
C ALA A 63 4.01 10.71 2.12
N ASN A 64 2.79 10.31 1.76
CA ASN A 64 1.78 9.91 2.74
C ASN A 64 2.21 8.67 3.53
N ALA A 65 2.71 7.63 2.85
CA ALA A 65 3.17 6.42 3.50
C ALA A 65 4.31 6.67 4.50
N ARG A 66 5.20 7.63 4.22
CA ARG A 66 6.25 8.05 5.16
C ARG A 66 5.68 8.79 6.36
N ALA A 67 4.69 9.64 6.17
CA ALA A 67 4.01 10.35 7.26
C ALA A 67 3.27 9.41 8.21
N GLN A 68 2.88 8.22 7.74
CA GLN A 68 2.23 7.18 8.52
C GLN A 68 3.19 6.33 9.39
N TYR A 69 4.51 6.46 9.20
CA TYR A 69 5.49 5.74 10.01
C TYR A 69 5.38 6.11 11.50
N ARG A 70 5.43 5.08 12.36
CA ARG A 70 5.48 5.24 13.82
C ARG A 70 6.68 4.45 14.35
N PRO A 71 7.70 5.10 14.95
CA PRO A 71 8.89 4.42 15.47
C PRO A 71 8.59 3.55 16.69
#